data_AF-A0AB39L932-F1
#
_entry.id   AF-A0AB39L932-F1
#
_cell.length_a   1.000
_cell.length_b   1.000
_cell.length_c   1.000
_cell.angle_alpha   90.00
_cell.angle_beta   90.00
_cell.angle_gamma   90.00
#
_symmetry.space_group_name_H-M   'P 1'
#
loop_
_entity.id
_entity.type
_entity.pdbx_description
1 polymer ?
#
loop_
_entity_poly.entity_id
_entity_poly.type
_entity_poly.pdbx_seq_one_letter_code
_entity_poly.pdbx_strand_id
1 'polypeptide(L)' 'MEEQQISHSLQSEDPAVGLRAVGALHRLAESTETRYVALARERGWTWEQIGDALGVSRQSVHTKHGKVR' A
#
# COMPACT_ATOMS: atom_id res chain seq x y z
N MET A 1 8.28 4.93 15.87
CA MET A 1 9.74 4.69 15.80
C MET A 1 10.16 4.06 14.47
N GLU A 2 9.35 3.18 13.84
CA GLU A 2 9.66 2.62 12.51
C GLU A 2 9.85 3.67 11.40
N GLU A 3 9.03 4.73 11.39
CA GLU A 3 9.13 5.79 10.37
C GLU A 3 10.51 6.49 10.35
N GLN A 4 11.04 6.86 11.51
CA GLN A 4 12.34 7.53 11.63
C GLN A 4 13.50 6.64 11.19
N GLN A 5 13.40 5.33 11.46
CA GLN A 5 14.41 4.36 11.06
C GLN A 5 14.41 4.10 9.55
N ILE A 6 13.24 4.11 8.92
CA ILE A 6 13.10 4.02 7.45
C ILE A 6 13.70 5.28 6.80
N SER A 7 13.39 6.47 7.31
CA SER A 7 13.95 7.73 6.78
C SER A 7 15.47 7.76 6.81
N HIS A 8 16.09 7.33 7.92
CA HIS A 8 17.54 7.27 8.04
C HIS A 8 18.17 6.22 7.11
N SER A 9 17.50 5.08 6.92
CA SER A 9 17.97 4.02 6.01
C SER A 9 17.90 4.44 4.53
N LEU A 10 16.97 5.32 4.15
CA LEU A 10 16.87 5.88 2.80
C LEU A 10 17.97 6.91 2.48
N GLN A 11 18.63 7.46 3.50
CA GLN A 11 19.77 8.38 3.36
C GLN A 11 21.13 7.65 3.33
N SER A 12 21.12 6.32 3.51
CA SER A 12 22.32 5.50 3.45
C SER A 12 22.84 5.40 2.01
N GLU A 13 24.15 5.61 1.82
CA GLU A 13 24.81 5.40 0.51
C GLU A 13 24.95 3.91 0.17
N ASP A 14 24.72 2.99 1.11
CA ASP A 14 24.62 1.54 0.84
C ASP A 14 23.28 1.19 0.17
N PRO A 15 23.28 0.76 -1.12
CA PRO A 15 22.07 0.38 -1.83
C PRO A 15 21.31 -0.77 -1.17
N ALA A 16 21.99 -1.69 -0.47
CA ALA A 16 21.34 -2.81 0.21
C ALA A 16 20.48 -2.33 1.39
N VAL A 17 20.92 -1.30 2.10
CA VAL A 17 20.15 -0.66 3.18
C VAL A 17 18.93 0.06 2.61
N GLY A 18 19.13 0.85 1.54
CA GLY A 18 18.06 1.55 0.84
C GLY A 18 16.98 0.60 0.31
N LEU A 19 17.37 -0.49 -0.36
CA LEU A 19 16.42 -1.49 -0.89
C LEU A 19 15.64 -2.22 0.20
N ARG A 20 16.26 -2.50 1.36
CA ARG A 20 15.54 -3.06 2.51
C ARG A 20 14.49 -2.08 3.05
N ALA A 21 14.82 -0.79 3.12
CA ALA A 21 13.90 0.26 3.53
C ALA A 21 12.72 0.40 2.56
N VAL A 22 12.98 0.38 1.25
CA VAL A 22 11.95 0.36 0.20
C VAL A 22 11.04 -0.87 0.37
N GLY A 23 11.61 -2.06 0.59
CA GLY A 23 10.82 -3.27 0.85
C GLY A 23 9.95 -3.18 2.10
N ALA A 24 10.41 -2.53 3.16
CA ALA A 24 9.61 -2.28 4.36
C ALA A 24 8.44 -1.31 4.08
N LEU A 25 8.70 -0.23 3.33
CA LEU A 25 7.67 0.71 2.89
C LEU A 25 6.61 0.04 2.02
N HIS A 26 7.01 -0.84 1.10
CA HIS A 26 6.07 -1.57 0.25
C HIS A 26 5.12 -2.44 1.07
N ARG A 27 5.63 -3.21 2.04
CA ARG A 27 4.78 -4.02 2.94
C ARG A 27 3.84 -3.17 3.79
N LEU A 28 4.31 -2.01 4.27
CA LEU A 28 3.48 -1.09 5.03
C LEU A 28 2.37 -0.50 4.14
N ALA A 29 2.70 -0.08 2.92
CA ALA A 29 1.74 0.44 1.95
C ALA A 29 0.69 -0.63 1.59
N GLU A 30 1.11 -1.85 1.30
CA GLU A 30 0.21 -2.97 0.97
C GLU A 30 -0.76 -3.31 2.11
N SER A 31 -0.26 -3.36 3.35
CA SER A 31 -1.12 -3.66 4.51
C SER A 31 -2.10 -2.52 4.80
N THR A 32 -1.67 -1.27 4.64
CA THR A 32 -2.51 -0.08 4.78
C THR A 32 -3.59 -0.03 3.71
N GLU A 33 -3.20 -0.22 2.44
CA GLU A 33 -4.12 -0.28 1.30
C GLU A 33 -5.20 -1.35 1.54
N THR A 34 -4.80 -2.57 1.90
CA THR A 34 -5.74 -3.68 2.16
C THR A 34 -6.76 -3.33 3.24
N ARG A 35 -6.30 -2.74 4.36
CA ARG A 35 -7.19 -2.30 5.45
C ARG A 35 -8.19 -1.25 4.98
N TYR A 36 -7.74 -0.21 4.26
CA TYR A 36 -8.61 0.87 3.83
C TYR A 36 -9.55 0.47 2.69
N VAL A 37 -9.13 -0.44 1.81
CA VAL A 37 -10.01 -1.04 0.80
C VAL A 37 -11.15 -1.81 1.48
N ALA A 38 -10.85 -2.64 2.48
CA ALA A 38 -11.87 -3.36 3.24
C ALA A 38 -12.85 -2.39 3.94
N LEU A 39 -12.33 -1.38 4.64
CA LEU A 39 -13.15 -0.35 5.28
C LEU A 39 -14.01 0.42 4.28
N ALA A 40 -13.49 0.76 3.10
CA ALA A 40 -14.24 1.45 2.05
C ALA A 40 -15.39 0.55 1.53
N ARG A 41 -15.12 -0.74 1.33
CA ARG A 41 -16.15 -1.72 0.93
C ARG A 41 -17.24 -1.86 2.00
N GLU A 42 -16.88 -1.92 3.28
CA GLU A 42 -17.84 -1.93 4.40
C GLU A 42 -18.70 -0.66 4.45
N ARG A 43 -18.12 0.49 4.09
CA ARG A 43 -18.83 1.77 3.97
C ARG A 43 -19.61 1.93 2.66
N GLY A 44 -19.73 0.86 1.86
CA GLY A 44 -20.53 0.83 0.65
C GLY A 44 -19.88 1.49 -0.57
N TRP A 45 -18.58 1.81 -0.53
CA TRP A 45 -17.87 2.38 -1.68
C TRP A 45 -17.84 1.37 -2.84
N THR A 46 -18.00 1.89 -4.06
CA THR A 46 -17.82 1.09 -5.27
C THR A 46 -16.32 0.84 -5.53
N TRP A 47 -16.02 -0.21 -6.29
CA TRP A 47 -14.64 -0.47 -6.72
C TRP A 47 -14.04 0.66 -7.56
N GLU A 48 -14.88 1.46 -8.22
CA GLU A 48 -14.47 2.62 -8.99
C GLU A 48 -14.00 3.74 -8.07
N GLN A 49 -14.79 4.10 -7.05
CA GLN A 49 -14.41 5.10 -6.06
C GLN A 49 -13.10 4.75 -5.33
N ILE A 50 -12.90 3.46 -5.04
CA ILE A 50 -11.66 2.98 -4.44
C ILE A 50 -10.48 3.10 -5.43
N GLY A 51 -10.70 2.77 -6.70
CA GLY A 51 -9.69 2.94 -7.76
C GLY A 51 -9.27 4.39 -7.94
N ASP A 52 -10.25 5.29 -8.03
CA ASP A 52 -10.02 6.73 -8.15
C ASP A 52 -9.19 7.28 -6.98
N ALA A 53 -9.51 6.85 -5.75
CA ALA A 53 -8.77 7.26 -4.55
C ALA A 53 -7.33 6.72 -4.49
N LEU A 54 -7.08 5.53 -5.06
CA LEU A 54 -5.75 4.91 -5.13
C LEU A 54 -4.96 5.32 -6.39
N GLY A 55 -5.56 6.08 -7.32
CA GLY A 55 -4.93 6.45 -8.58
C GLY A 55 -4.72 5.26 -9.53
N VAL A 56 -5.51 4.19 -9.39
CA VAL A 56 -5.42 2.97 -10.20
C VAL A 56 -6.78 2.62 -10.81
N SER A 57 -6.77 1.80 -11.86
CA SER A 57 -8.03 1.39 -12.48
C SER A 57 -8.89 0.54 -11.53
N ARG A 58 -10.23 0.66 -11.65
CA ARG A 58 -11.20 -0.22 -10.99
C ARG A 58 -10.85 -1.71 -11.15
N GLN A 59 -10.41 -2.12 -12.35
CA GLN A 59 -10.04 -3.51 -12.63
C GLN A 59 -8.79 -3.95 -11.85
N SER A 60 -7.81 -3.06 -11.68
CA SER A 60 -6.62 -3.31 -10.88
C SER A 60 -6.97 -3.56 -9.42
N VAL A 61 -7.81 -2.70 -8.83
CA VAL A 61 -8.29 -2.87 -7.44
C VAL A 61 -9.10 -4.15 -7.30
N HIS A 62 -10.07 -4.37 -8.20
CA HIS A 62 -10.94 -5.54 -8.13
C HIS A 62 -10.16 -6.85 -8.31
N THR A 63 -9.15 -6.88 -9.17
CA THR A 63 -8.32 -8.08 -9.36
C THR A 63 -7.46 -8.36 -8.13
N LYS A 64 -6.90 -7.31 -7.51
CA LYS A 64 -6.03 -7.40 -6.32
C LYS A 64 -6.81 -7.75 -5.05
N HIS A 65 -7.99 -7.14 -4.85
CA HIS A 65 -8.74 -7.22 -3.58
C HIS A 65 -10.08 -7.95 -3.69
N GLY A 66 -10.62 -8.15 -4.89
CA GLY A 66 -11.92 -8.80 -5.10
C GLY A 66 -11.88 -10.34 -5.06
N LYS A 67 -10.69 -10.95 -5.01
CA LYS A 67 -10.50 -12.42 -4.95
C LYS A 67 -10.20 -12.96 -3.54
N VAL A 68 -10.37 -12.16 -2.49
CA VAL A 68 -10.20 -12.66 -1.12
C VAL A 68 -11.35 -13.64 -0.82
N ARG A 69 -11.03 -14.93 -0.90
CA ARG A 69 -11.83 -16.05 -0.43
C ARG A 69 -11.27 -16.51 0.91
#